data_AF-A0A9Q4GYS4-F1
#
_entry.id   AF-A0A9Q4GYS4-F1
#
_cell.length_a   1.000
_cell.length_b   1.000
_cell.length_c   1.000
_cell.angle_alpha   90.00
_cell.angle_beta   90.00
_cell.angle_gamma   90.00
#
_symmetry.space_group_name_H-M   'P 1'
#
loop_
_entity.id
_entity.type
_entity.pdbx_description
1 polymer ?
#
loop_
_entity_poly.entity_id
_entity_poly.type
_entity_poly.pdbx_seq_one_letter_code
_entity_poly.pdbx_strand_id
1 'polypeptide(L)'
;MKSYTQLRQPVPQILALVSLCFLVVDYLSAKYNGVLMNIPVYILGMCLINLLVILISFLCIFIKPHYSNTFMWRNFFIITVLDSYMILYAIFNLYFIVAIRYHIDIINYWVIGISSMTLSFVLDTIANIIAINVTSFKNHMIGLLFRFLGAFVYIVYVILYFIVPHYIENRNAFIHLIFFTLGFHAIVTYSFIIYGGYTYDIEQGEEPTERRL
;
A
#
# COMPACT_ATOMS: atom_id res chain seq x y z
N MET A 1 6.27 20.40 -12.31
CA MET A 1 5.10 19.56 -12.64
C MET A 1 3.87 20.19 -12.01
N LYS A 2 2.68 20.04 -12.61
CA LYS A 2 1.43 20.64 -12.11
C LYS A 2 0.85 19.77 -10.99
N SER A 3 1.26 20.01 -9.73
CA SER A 3 0.90 19.16 -8.58
C SER A 3 -0.61 19.02 -8.39
N TYR A 4 -1.37 20.10 -8.56
CA TYR A 4 -2.82 20.10 -8.42
C TYR A 4 -3.56 19.25 -9.47
N THR A 5 -3.18 19.37 -10.74
CA THR A 5 -3.78 18.58 -11.83
C THR A 5 -3.53 17.08 -11.61
N GLN A 6 -2.37 16.73 -11.05
CA GLN A 6 -2.01 15.34 -10.74
C GLN A 6 -2.79 14.81 -9.53
N LEU A 7 -2.97 15.61 -8.48
CA LEU A 7 -3.80 15.25 -7.33
C LEU A 7 -5.26 14.98 -7.71
N ARG A 8 -5.79 15.69 -8.72
CA ARG A 8 -7.17 15.51 -9.20
C ARG A 8 -7.36 14.23 -10.03
N GLN A 9 -6.30 13.54 -10.42
CA GLN A 9 -6.44 12.27 -11.11
C GLN A 9 -7.06 11.24 -10.16
N PRO A 10 -7.87 10.30 -10.68
CA PRO A 10 -8.52 9.28 -9.87
C PRO A 10 -7.54 8.16 -9.47
N VAL A 11 -6.35 8.54 -8.99
CA VAL A 11 -5.29 7.62 -8.56
C VAL A 11 -5.77 6.66 -7.48
N PRO A 12 -6.40 7.09 -6.37
CA PRO A 12 -6.88 6.15 -5.35
C PRO A 12 -7.90 5.16 -5.93
N GLN A 13 -8.74 5.57 -6.87
CA GLN A 13 -9.70 4.66 -7.51
C GLN A 13 -9.03 3.64 -8.42
N ILE A 14 -7.99 4.05 -9.16
CA ILE A 14 -7.21 3.12 -9.99
C ILE A 14 -6.51 2.10 -9.09
N LEU A 15 -5.91 2.53 -7.99
CA LEU A 15 -5.27 1.64 -7.03
C LEU A 15 -6.28 0.71 -6.34
N ALA A 16 -7.43 1.24 -5.92
CA ALA A 16 -8.53 0.45 -5.36
C ALA A 16 -9.07 -0.59 -6.36
N LEU A 17 -9.16 -0.24 -7.64
CA LEU A 17 -9.55 -1.18 -8.70
C LEU A 17 -8.51 -2.30 -8.85
N VAL A 18 -7.22 -1.97 -8.82
CA VAL A 18 -6.14 -2.98 -8.83
C VAL A 18 -6.23 -3.89 -7.60
N SER A 19 -6.46 -3.33 -6.41
CA SER A 19 -6.65 -4.10 -5.18
C SER A 19 -7.87 -5.03 -5.29
N LEU A 20 -8.97 -4.53 -5.85
CA LEU A 20 -10.18 -5.32 -6.12
C LEU A 20 -9.90 -6.48 -7.08
N CYS A 21 -9.10 -6.27 -8.12
CA CYS A 21 -8.68 -7.35 -9.02
C CYS A 21 -7.94 -8.46 -8.25
N PHE A 22 -7.03 -8.12 -7.34
CA PHE A 22 -6.36 -9.13 -6.50
C PHE A 22 -7.32 -9.84 -5.53
N LEU A 23 -8.27 -9.13 -4.92
CA LEU A 23 -9.30 -9.77 -4.09
C LEU A 23 -10.19 -10.73 -4.89
N VAL A 24 -10.50 -10.40 -6.15
CA VAL A 24 -11.22 -11.33 -7.04
C VAL A 24 -10.35 -12.56 -7.34
N VAL A 25 -9.06 -12.38 -7.58
CA VAL A 25 -8.12 -13.51 -7.77
C VAL A 25 -8.04 -14.37 -6.52
N ASP A 26 -7.98 -13.78 -5.32
CA ASP A 26 -8.01 -14.47 -4.03
C ASP A 26 -9.27 -15.33 -3.90
N TYR A 27 -10.44 -14.75 -4.17
CA TYR A 27 -11.72 -15.46 -4.13
C TYR A 27 -11.78 -16.62 -5.15
N LEU A 28 -11.37 -16.37 -6.39
CA LEU A 28 -11.35 -17.39 -7.44
C LEU A 28 -10.37 -18.52 -7.08
N SER A 29 -9.18 -18.18 -6.56
CA SER A 29 -8.21 -19.15 -6.07
C SER A 29 -8.80 -20.03 -4.96
N ALA A 30 -9.46 -19.43 -3.97
CA ALA A 30 -10.12 -20.19 -2.90
C ALA A 30 -11.24 -21.10 -3.43
N LYS A 31 -12.03 -20.60 -4.40
CA LYS A 31 -13.13 -21.36 -5.01
C LYS A 31 -12.62 -22.55 -5.82
N TYR A 32 -11.63 -22.34 -6.71
CA TYR A 32 -11.10 -23.41 -7.56
C TYR A 32 -10.29 -24.45 -6.79
N ASN A 33 -9.67 -24.07 -5.68
CA ASN A 33 -9.00 -25.01 -4.78
C ASN A 33 -9.96 -25.71 -3.79
N GLY A 34 -11.26 -25.37 -3.79
CA GLY A 34 -12.26 -25.99 -2.91
C GLY A 34 -12.09 -25.64 -1.42
N VAL A 35 -11.38 -24.56 -1.10
CA VAL A 35 -11.02 -24.18 0.27
C VAL A 35 -11.86 -23.01 0.83
N LEU A 36 -12.87 -22.55 0.09
CA LEU A 36 -13.66 -21.36 0.45
C LEU A 36 -14.27 -21.42 1.87
N MET A 37 -14.72 -22.60 2.31
CA MET A 37 -15.30 -22.81 3.66
C MET A 37 -14.24 -22.97 4.75
N ASN A 38 -12.97 -23.16 4.38
CA ASN A 38 -11.86 -23.44 5.28
C ASN A 38 -10.91 -22.25 5.40
N ILE A 39 -11.27 -21.07 4.86
CA ILE A 39 -10.41 -19.88 4.96
C ILE A 39 -10.33 -19.43 6.42
N PRO A 40 -9.11 -19.33 6.99
CA PRO A 40 -8.94 -18.83 8.34
C PRO A 40 -9.47 -17.40 8.53
N VAL A 41 -10.04 -17.14 9.70
CA VAL A 41 -10.67 -15.85 10.04
C VAL A 41 -9.70 -14.67 9.89
N TYR A 42 -8.41 -14.85 10.17
CA TYR A 42 -7.42 -13.78 10.05
C TYR A 42 -7.19 -13.35 8.58
N ILE A 43 -7.25 -14.28 7.62
CA ILE A 43 -7.17 -13.96 6.19
C ILE A 43 -8.44 -13.21 5.76
N LEU A 44 -9.61 -13.71 6.16
CA LEU A 44 -10.89 -13.05 5.91
C LEU A 44 -10.93 -11.63 6.49
N GLY A 45 -10.37 -11.44 7.70
CA GLY A 45 -10.24 -10.14 8.34
C GLY A 45 -9.45 -9.15 7.50
N MET A 46 -8.30 -9.56 6.94
CA MET A 46 -7.56 -8.68 6.03
C MET A 46 -8.29 -8.43 4.72
N CYS A 47 -8.96 -9.43 4.14
CA CYS A 47 -9.76 -9.21 2.93
C CYS A 47 -10.91 -8.21 3.19
N LEU A 48 -11.54 -8.26 4.37
CA LEU A 48 -12.58 -7.32 4.77
C LEU A 48 -12.03 -5.90 4.95
N ILE A 49 -10.89 -5.74 5.62
CA ILE A 49 -10.22 -4.44 5.77
C ILE A 49 -9.91 -3.85 4.40
N ASN A 50 -9.35 -4.66 3.49
CA ASN A 50 -9.03 -4.23 2.13
C ASN A 50 -10.30 -3.81 1.37
N LEU A 51 -11.38 -4.59 1.46
CA LEU A 51 -12.67 -4.25 0.85
C LEU A 51 -13.24 -2.92 1.37
N LEU A 52 -13.12 -2.64 2.67
CA LEU A 52 -13.56 -1.37 3.25
C LEU A 52 -12.77 -0.19 2.69
N VAL A 53 -11.45 -0.31 2.56
CA VAL A 53 -10.61 0.75 1.95
C VAL A 53 -11.03 0.98 0.50
N ILE A 54 -11.19 -0.09 -0.29
CA ILE A 54 -11.65 -0.01 -1.69
C ILE A 54 -12.99 0.75 -1.80
N LEU A 55 -13.96 0.42 -0.95
CA LEU A 55 -15.26 1.10 -0.94
C LEU A 55 -15.12 2.60 -0.66
N ILE A 56 -14.30 2.96 0.34
CA ILE A 56 -14.02 4.37 0.67
C ILE A 56 -13.39 5.09 -0.53
N SER A 57 -12.45 4.45 -1.22
CA SER A 57 -11.79 5.03 -2.40
C SER A 57 -12.77 5.28 -3.56
N PHE A 58 -13.71 4.37 -3.80
CA PHE A 58 -14.76 4.58 -4.80
C PHE A 58 -15.76 5.66 -4.41
N LEU A 59 -16.14 5.77 -3.13
CA LEU A 59 -17.02 6.84 -2.64
C LEU A 59 -16.43 8.24 -2.93
N CYS A 60 -15.10 8.34 -2.95
CA CYS A 60 -14.42 9.59 -3.24
C CYS A 60 -14.63 10.10 -4.68
N ILE A 61 -15.10 9.28 -5.64
CA ILE A 61 -15.46 9.71 -7.01
C ILE A 61 -16.56 10.77 -6.99
N PHE A 62 -17.50 10.63 -6.06
CA PHE A 62 -18.66 11.52 -5.98
C PHE A 62 -18.32 12.89 -5.39
N ILE A 63 -17.07 13.07 -4.92
CA ILE A 63 -16.63 14.27 -4.23
C ILE A 63 -15.62 15.03 -5.09
N LYS A 64 -15.95 16.28 -5.45
CA LYS A 64 -15.08 17.18 -6.21
C LYS A 64 -14.67 18.34 -5.32
N PRO A 65 -13.63 18.20 -4.48
CA PRO A 65 -13.23 19.25 -3.56
C PRO A 65 -12.67 20.47 -4.34
N HIS A 66 -13.00 21.66 -3.85
CA HIS A 66 -12.33 22.88 -4.28
C HIS A 66 -10.84 22.84 -3.89
N TYR A 67 -9.95 23.50 -4.64
CA TYR A 67 -8.50 23.44 -4.40
C TYR A 67 -8.12 23.91 -2.98
N SER A 68 -8.85 24.87 -2.42
CA SER A 68 -8.61 25.40 -1.08
C SER A 68 -9.07 24.48 0.06
N ASN A 69 -9.78 23.39 -0.25
CA ASN A 69 -10.26 22.45 0.77
C ASN A 69 -9.16 21.45 1.16
N THR A 70 -8.20 21.93 1.95
CA THR A 70 -7.02 21.16 2.40
C THR A 70 -7.41 19.89 3.17
N PHE A 71 -8.49 19.93 3.94
CA PHE A 71 -9.00 18.77 4.67
C PHE A 71 -9.34 17.61 3.73
N MET A 72 -10.05 17.90 2.65
CA MET A 72 -10.42 16.87 1.68
C MET A 72 -9.21 16.33 0.93
N TRP A 73 -8.33 17.20 0.44
CA TRP A 73 -7.10 16.79 -0.26
C TRP A 73 -6.19 15.92 0.61
N ARG A 74 -6.10 16.22 1.91
CA ARG A 74 -5.40 15.37 2.88
C ARG A 74 -5.99 13.97 2.96
N ASN A 75 -7.32 13.85 3.02
CA ASN A 75 -7.98 12.55 3.07
C ASN A 75 -7.79 11.76 1.76
N PHE A 76 -7.91 12.41 0.60
CA PHE A 76 -7.61 11.77 -0.70
C PHE A 76 -6.18 11.23 -0.76
N PHE A 77 -5.21 12.02 -0.28
CA PHE A 77 -3.82 11.62 -0.18
C PHE A 77 -3.64 10.40 0.75
N ILE A 78 -4.21 10.43 1.95
CA ILE A 78 -4.15 9.30 2.90
C ILE A 78 -4.73 8.03 2.29
N ILE A 79 -5.89 8.13 1.63
CA ILE A 79 -6.54 7.00 0.96
C ILE A 79 -5.63 6.44 -0.14
N THR A 80 -4.99 7.30 -0.93
CA THR A 80 -4.05 6.88 -2.00
C THR A 80 -2.86 6.07 -1.43
N VAL A 81 -2.30 6.52 -0.30
CA VAL A 81 -1.22 5.80 0.39
C VAL A 81 -1.72 4.47 0.94
N LEU A 82 -2.92 4.43 1.54
CA LEU A 82 -3.52 3.21 2.05
C LEU A 82 -3.80 2.19 0.93
N ASP A 83 -4.41 2.61 -0.17
CA ASP A 83 -4.68 1.73 -1.33
C ASP A 83 -3.40 1.13 -1.91
N SER A 84 -2.32 1.92 -1.98
CA SER A 84 -1.01 1.45 -2.43
C SER A 84 -0.52 0.26 -1.61
N TYR A 85 -0.68 0.30 -0.30
CA TYR A 85 -0.28 -0.80 0.59
C TYR A 85 -1.30 -1.95 0.63
N MET A 86 -2.59 -1.67 0.45
CA MET A 86 -3.64 -2.70 0.41
C MET A 86 -3.45 -3.69 -0.75
N ILE A 87 -2.91 -3.23 -1.88
CA ILE A 87 -2.55 -4.13 -3.00
C ILE A 87 -1.50 -5.16 -2.55
N LEU A 88 -0.48 -4.74 -1.80
CA LEU A 88 0.56 -5.64 -1.30
C LEU A 88 0.00 -6.67 -0.31
N TYR A 89 -0.94 -6.27 0.56
CA TYR A 89 -1.62 -7.20 1.45
C TYR A 89 -2.46 -8.24 0.70
N ALA A 90 -3.15 -7.86 -0.37
CA ALA A 90 -3.89 -8.81 -1.21
C ALA A 90 -2.94 -9.81 -1.87
N ILE A 91 -1.86 -9.33 -2.50
CA ILE A 91 -0.85 -10.21 -3.13
C ILE A 91 -0.23 -11.16 -2.10
N PHE A 92 0.05 -10.69 -0.89
CA PHE A 92 0.56 -11.53 0.19
C PHE A 92 -0.47 -12.60 0.61
N ASN A 93 -1.74 -12.23 0.78
CA ASN A 93 -2.81 -13.17 1.15
C ASN A 93 -3.03 -14.28 0.12
N LEU A 94 -2.83 -14.00 -1.18
CA LEU A 94 -2.95 -14.99 -2.24
C LEU A 94 -2.06 -16.22 -1.99
N TYR A 95 -0.85 -16.03 -1.43
CA TYR A 95 0.02 -17.14 -1.04
C TYR A 95 -0.66 -18.08 -0.05
N PHE A 96 -1.22 -17.50 1.01
CA PHE A 96 -1.80 -18.25 2.11
C PHE A 96 -3.11 -18.93 1.70
N ILE A 97 -3.90 -18.31 0.82
CA ILE A 97 -5.11 -18.93 0.29
C ILE A 97 -4.78 -20.23 -0.48
N VAL A 98 -3.74 -20.21 -1.31
CA VAL A 98 -3.28 -21.41 -2.02
C VAL A 98 -2.72 -22.45 -1.04
N ALA A 99 -2.00 -22.00 -0.01
CA ALA A 99 -1.41 -22.89 0.99
C ALA A 99 -2.43 -23.68 1.82
N ILE A 100 -3.65 -23.16 2.03
CA ILE A 100 -4.72 -23.86 2.79
C ILE A 100 -5.04 -25.24 2.18
N ARG A 101 -4.96 -25.38 0.85
CA ARG A 101 -5.21 -26.66 0.15
C ARG A 101 -4.32 -27.79 0.65
N TYR A 102 -3.14 -27.45 1.15
CA TYR A 102 -2.17 -28.42 1.60
C TYR A 102 -2.29 -28.78 3.09
N HIS A 103 -3.30 -28.27 3.80
CA HIS A 103 -3.58 -28.56 5.21
C HIS A 103 -2.40 -28.26 6.15
N ILE A 104 -1.60 -27.25 5.83
CA ILE A 104 -0.46 -26.83 6.63
C ILE A 104 -0.90 -25.72 7.58
N ASP A 105 -0.38 -25.72 8.80
CA ASP A 105 -0.50 -24.56 9.66
C ASP A 105 0.38 -23.42 9.15
N ILE A 106 -0.27 -22.41 8.60
CA ILE A 106 0.37 -21.24 7.98
C ILE A 106 0.26 -19.96 8.81
N ILE A 107 -0.35 -20.04 10.02
CA ILE A 107 -0.65 -18.86 10.83
C ILE A 107 0.62 -18.08 11.22
N ASN A 108 1.67 -18.78 11.66
CA ASN A 108 2.89 -18.16 12.13
C ASN A 108 3.59 -17.39 11.00
N TYR A 109 3.66 -17.99 9.81
CA TYR A 109 4.25 -17.33 8.63
C TYR A 109 3.42 -16.11 8.22
N TRP A 110 2.09 -16.21 8.28
CA TRP A 110 1.19 -15.09 7.96
C TRP A 110 1.38 -13.93 8.94
N VAL A 111 1.39 -14.21 10.25
CA VAL A 111 1.56 -13.18 11.29
C VAL A 111 2.92 -12.49 11.16
N ILE A 112 4.00 -13.25 10.94
CA ILE A 112 5.34 -12.68 10.75
C ILE A 112 5.35 -11.75 9.54
N GLY A 113 4.78 -12.18 8.41
CA GLY A 113 4.77 -11.37 7.19
C GLY A 113 3.89 -10.13 7.31
N ILE A 114 2.64 -10.26 7.76
CA ILE A 114 1.73 -9.11 7.92
C ILE A 114 2.26 -8.09 8.92
N SER A 115 2.77 -8.53 10.08
CA SER A 115 3.32 -7.61 11.08
C SER A 115 4.57 -6.89 10.55
N SER A 116 5.44 -7.61 9.84
CA SER A 116 6.64 -7.02 9.23
C SER A 116 6.30 -6.02 8.12
N MET A 117 5.35 -6.36 7.25
CA MET A 117 4.84 -5.45 6.22
C MET A 117 4.21 -4.20 6.83
N THR A 118 3.35 -4.37 7.84
CA THR A 118 2.69 -3.24 8.53
C THR A 118 3.71 -2.30 9.14
N LEU A 119 4.68 -2.84 9.88
CA LEU A 119 5.73 -2.04 10.50
C LEU A 119 6.58 -1.32 9.43
N SER A 120 6.95 -2.00 8.36
CA SER A 120 7.68 -1.39 7.24
C SER A 120 6.91 -0.23 6.60
N PHE A 121 5.63 -0.41 6.31
CA PHE A 121 4.82 0.63 5.68
C PHE A 121 4.62 1.83 6.59
N VAL A 122 4.48 1.61 7.90
CA VAL A 122 4.46 2.70 8.89
C VAL A 122 5.80 3.44 8.91
N LEU A 123 6.93 2.72 8.94
CA LEU A 123 8.26 3.32 8.93
C LEU A 123 8.52 4.11 7.64
N ASP A 124 8.13 3.60 6.46
CA ASP A 124 8.27 4.33 5.21
C ASP A 124 7.36 5.58 5.16
N THR A 125 6.13 5.46 5.67
CA THR A 125 5.22 6.61 5.80
C THR A 125 5.82 7.70 6.70
N ILE A 126 6.37 7.33 7.85
CA ILE A 126 7.09 8.26 8.75
C ILE A 126 8.30 8.88 8.04
N ALA A 127 9.10 8.08 7.33
CA ALA A 127 10.24 8.56 6.57
C ALA A 127 9.84 9.61 5.52
N ASN A 128 8.74 9.38 4.79
CA ASN A 128 8.21 10.33 3.82
C ASN A 128 7.66 11.61 4.48
N ILE A 129 6.96 11.51 5.61
CA ILE A 129 6.49 12.68 6.38
C ILE A 129 7.69 13.54 6.80
N ILE A 130 8.75 12.91 7.32
CA ILE A 130 9.98 13.63 7.69
C ILE A 130 10.57 14.29 6.44
N ALA A 131 10.72 13.55 5.34
CA ALA A 131 11.36 14.03 4.11
C ALA A 131 10.73 15.31 3.53
N ILE A 132 9.41 15.47 3.58
CA ILE A 132 8.72 16.68 3.09
C ILE A 132 8.98 17.90 3.97
N ASN A 133 9.10 17.70 5.28
CA ASN A 133 9.19 18.80 6.26
C ASN A 133 10.63 19.20 6.59
N VAL A 134 11.63 18.57 5.97
CA VAL A 134 13.04 18.75 6.33
C VAL A 134 13.63 20.01 5.69
N THR A 135 14.15 20.89 6.53
CA THR A 135 14.98 22.04 6.13
C THR A 135 16.46 21.86 6.49
N SER A 136 16.82 20.84 7.28
CA SER A 136 18.18 20.61 7.79
C SER A 136 18.74 19.22 7.47
N PHE A 137 20.04 19.12 7.24
CA PHE A 137 20.73 17.86 6.93
C PHE A 137 20.53 16.79 8.02
N LYS A 138 20.50 17.19 9.30
CA LYS A 138 20.29 16.27 10.42
C LYS A 138 18.92 15.58 10.35
N ASN A 139 17.86 16.33 10.06
CA ASN A 139 16.52 15.76 9.94
C ASN A 139 16.40 14.86 8.69
N HIS A 140 17.16 15.16 7.62
CA HIS A 140 17.24 14.29 6.45
C HIS A 140 17.82 12.91 6.81
N MET A 141 18.88 12.88 7.62
CA MET A 141 19.48 11.63 8.11
C MET A 141 18.51 10.81 8.96
N ILE A 142 17.67 11.45 9.78
CA ILE A 142 16.64 10.75 10.55
C ILE A 142 15.62 10.10 9.60
N GLY A 143 15.12 10.81 8.59
CA GLY A 143 14.22 10.23 7.59
C GLY A 143 14.83 9.03 6.86
N LEU A 144 16.11 9.11 6.51
CA LEU A 144 16.85 8.01 5.88
C LEU A 144 17.00 6.80 6.80
N LEU A 145 17.21 7.02 8.11
CA LEU A 145 17.24 5.95 9.11
C LEU A 145 15.91 5.20 9.16
N PHE A 146 14.77 5.90 9.20
CA PHE A 146 13.44 5.27 9.17
C PHE A 146 13.22 4.46 7.90
N ARG A 147 13.67 4.97 6.75
CA ARG A 147 13.60 4.25 5.47
C ARG A 147 14.47 3.00 5.46
N PHE A 148 15.68 3.08 5.99
CA PHE A 148 16.58 1.94 6.13
C PHE A 148 15.99 0.90 7.08
N LEU A 149 15.42 1.33 8.20
CA LEU A 149 14.70 0.43 9.11
C LEU A 149 13.55 -0.24 8.38
N GLY A 150 12.70 0.49 7.65
CA GLY A 150 11.59 -0.06 6.87
C GLY A 150 12.00 -1.10 5.83
N ALA A 151 13.19 -0.97 5.23
CA ALA A 151 13.72 -1.94 4.27
C ALA A 151 13.94 -3.36 4.85
N PHE A 152 13.81 -3.56 6.17
CA PHE A 152 13.85 -4.90 6.78
C PHE A 152 12.81 -5.87 6.18
N VAL A 153 11.68 -5.37 5.66
CA VAL A 153 10.64 -6.22 5.06
C VAL A 153 11.17 -7.06 3.90
N TYR A 154 12.16 -6.57 3.16
CA TYR A 154 12.77 -7.32 2.06
C TYR A 154 13.53 -8.54 2.58
N ILE A 155 14.22 -8.40 3.71
CA ILE A 155 14.89 -9.52 4.39
C ILE A 155 13.85 -10.53 4.87
N VAL A 156 12.72 -10.06 5.42
CA VAL A 156 11.62 -10.94 5.85
C VAL A 156 11.04 -11.72 4.67
N TYR A 157 10.83 -11.10 3.51
CA TYR A 157 10.37 -11.83 2.32
C TYR A 157 11.36 -12.90 1.87
N VAL A 158 12.67 -12.61 1.90
CA VAL A 158 13.71 -13.62 1.61
C VAL A 158 13.68 -14.76 2.62
N ILE A 159 13.55 -14.46 3.92
CA ILE A 159 13.43 -15.48 4.96
C ILE A 159 12.18 -16.34 4.71
N LEU A 160 11.02 -15.71 4.49
CA LEU A 160 9.76 -16.39 4.20
C LEU A 160 9.90 -17.32 2.98
N TYR A 161 10.56 -16.88 1.91
CA TYR A 161 10.83 -17.72 0.75
C TYR A 161 11.53 -19.04 1.08
N PHE A 162 12.47 -19.04 2.04
CA PHE A 162 13.21 -20.24 2.43
C PHE A 162 12.47 -21.11 3.45
N ILE A 163 11.77 -20.51 4.41
CA ILE A 163 11.16 -21.26 5.53
C ILE A 163 9.78 -21.81 5.21
N VAL A 164 9.06 -21.22 4.25
CA VAL A 164 7.75 -21.73 3.87
C VAL A 164 7.85 -23.05 3.09
N PRO A 165 6.83 -23.91 3.17
CA PRO A 165 6.85 -25.24 2.55
C PRO A 165 7.12 -25.19 1.04
N HIS A 166 8.07 -26.02 0.58
CA HIS A 166 8.58 -25.98 -0.80
C HIS A 166 7.60 -26.46 -1.86
N TYR A 167 6.64 -27.29 -1.47
CA TYR A 167 5.67 -27.90 -2.38
C TYR A 167 4.45 -27.02 -2.65
N ILE A 168 4.39 -25.82 -2.06
CA ILE A 168 3.37 -24.82 -2.39
C ILE A 168 3.80 -24.09 -3.67
N GLU A 169 2.99 -24.23 -4.72
CA GLU A 169 3.32 -23.83 -6.08
C GLU A 169 3.66 -22.33 -6.24
N ASN A 170 3.05 -21.46 -5.44
CA ASN A 170 3.20 -20.01 -5.56
C ASN A 170 4.21 -19.39 -4.59
N ARG A 171 5.15 -20.16 -4.02
CA ARG A 171 6.23 -19.66 -3.15
C ARG A 171 7.04 -18.50 -3.74
N ASN A 172 7.23 -18.48 -5.06
CA ASN A 172 7.94 -17.39 -5.74
C ASN A 172 7.24 -16.03 -5.57
N ALA A 173 6.00 -15.99 -5.08
CA ALA A 173 5.30 -14.77 -4.70
C ALA A 173 6.10 -13.91 -3.70
N PHE A 174 6.85 -14.52 -2.77
CA PHE A 174 7.69 -13.76 -1.82
C PHE A 174 8.82 -12.99 -2.52
N ILE A 175 9.40 -13.54 -3.59
CA ILE A 175 10.41 -12.84 -4.37
C ILE A 175 9.77 -11.73 -5.21
N HIS A 176 8.61 -11.99 -5.82
CA HIS A 176 7.86 -10.96 -6.54
C HIS A 176 7.43 -9.80 -5.62
N LEU A 177 7.06 -10.09 -4.37
CA LEU A 177 6.71 -9.09 -3.37
C LEU A 177 7.84 -8.11 -3.08
N ILE A 178 9.12 -8.48 -3.24
CA ILE A 178 10.24 -7.53 -3.12
C ILE A 178 10.11 -6.43 -4.19
N PHE A 179 9.95 -6.83 -5.46
CA PHE A 179 9.82 -5.89 -6.58
C PHE A 179 8.55 -5.06 -6.49
N PHE A 180 7.42 -5.67 -6.15
CA PHE A 180 6.17 -4.94 -5.96
C PHE A 180 6.29 -3.94 -4.81
N THR A 181 6.86 -4.34 -3.68
CA THR A 181 7.02 -3.44 -2.52
C THR A 181 7.93 -2.27 -2.84
N LEU A 182 9.03 -2.48 -3.58
CA LEU A 182 9.88 -1.39 -4.09
C LEU A 182 9.10 -0.42 -4.99
N GLY A 183 8.31 -0.95 -5.92
CA GLY A 183 7.48 -0.14 -6.81
C GLY A 183 6.45 0.68 -6.05
N PHE A 184 5.75 0.08 -5.08
CA PHE A 184 4.76 0.77 -4.27
C PHE A 184 5.35 1.78 -3.30
N HIS A 185 6.53 1.53 -2.70
CA HIS A 185 7.25 2.55 -1.94
C HIS A 185 7.58 3.77 -2.83
N ALA A 186 8.02 3.55 -4.07
CA ALA A 186 8.26 4.65 -5.01
C ALA A 186 6.98 5.44 -5.34
N ILE A 187 5.84 4.75 -5.56
CA ILE A 187 4.53 5.38 -5.78
C ILE A 187 4.11 6.21 -4.56
N VAL A 188 4.30 5.68 -3.35
CA VAL A 188 3.98 6.38 -2.11
C VAL A 188 4.86 7.62 -1.94
N THR A 189 6.18 7.51 -2.10
CA THR A 189 7.09 8.66 -2.08
C THR A 189 6.69 9.72 -3.10
N TYR A 190 6.36 9.33 -4.33
CA TYR A 190 5.88 10.25 -5.35
C TYR A 190 4.57 10.94 -4.95
N SER A 191 3.63 10.21 -4.36
CA SER A 191 2.36 10.76 -3.84
C SER A 191 2.61 11.80 -2.74
N PHE A 192 3.55 11.52 -1.84
CA PHE A 192 4.01 12.45 -0.81
C PHE A 192 4.59 13.73 -1.42
N ILE A 193 5.44 13.62 -2.44
CA ILE A 193 6.02 14.80 -3.13
C ILE A 193 4.92 15.66 -3.77
N ILE A 194 3.94 15.04 -4.46
CA ILE A 194 2.84 15.80 -5.07
C ILE A 194 2.02 16.52 -3.99
N TYR A 195 1.67 15.81 -2.90
CA TYR A 195 0.90 16.40 -1.82
C TYR A 195 1.64 17.55 -1.13
N GLY A 196 2.96 17.39 -0.89
CA GLY A 196 3.81 18.45 -0.35
C GLY A 196 3.88 19.69 -1.24
N GLY A 197 3.95 19.49 -2.57
CA GLY A 197 3.88 20.60 -3.54
C GLY A 197 2.54 21.34 -3.48
N TYR A 198 1.43 20.61 -3.39
CA TYR A 198 0.11 21.22 -3.21
C TYR A 198 -0.01 22.03 -1.93
N THR A 199 0.49 21.52 -0.80
CA THR A 199 0.42 22.25 0.47
C THR A 199 1.28 23.52 0.42
N TYR A 200 2.44 23.47 -0.23
CA TYR A 200 3.30 24.63 -0.41
C TYR A 200 2.62 25.75 -1.22
N ASP A 201 1.98 25.42 -2.34
CA ASP A 201 1.27 26.39 -3.18
C ASP A 201 0.15 27.10 -2.39
N ILE A 202 -0.62 26.33 -1.59
CA ILE A 202 -1.68 26.87 -0.73
C ILE A 202 -1.13 27.80 0.36
N GLU A 203 0.00 27.45 0.98
CA GLU A 203 0.64 28.26 2.03
C GLU A 203 1.17 29.60 1.50
N GLN A 204 1.60 29.65 0.24
CA GLN A 204 2.01 30.89 -0.43
C GLN A 204 0.81 31.74 -0.91
N GLY A 205 -0.42 31.27 -0.71
CA GLY A 205 -1.63 31.92 -1.23
C GLY A 205 -1.77 31.83 -2.75
N GLU A 206 -1.00 30.96 -3.40
CA GLU A 206 -1.09 30.72 -4.83
C GLU A 206 -2.25 29.77 -5.11
N GLU A 207 -3.06 30.09 -6.12
CA GLU A 207 -4.01 29.11 -6.64
C GLU A 207 -3.19 27.97 -7.25
N PRO A 208 -3.35 26.70 -6.81
CA PRO A 208 -2.60 25.56 -7.35
C PRO A 208 -3.01 25.34 -8.81
N THR A 209 -2.50 26.17 -9.71
CA THR A 209 -3.01 26.30 -11.07
C THR A 209 -2.10 25.60 -12.06
N GLU A 210 -2.73 25.13 -13.13
CA GLU A 210 -2.07 24.94 -14.41
C GLU A 210 -1.34 26.24 -14.77
N ARG A 211 -0.02 26.33 -14.56
CA ARG A 211 0.73 27.38 -15.26
C ARG A 211 0.44 27.20 -16.75
N ARG A 212 -0.27 28.19 -17.32
CA ARG A 212 -0.42 28.36 -18.76
C ARG A 212 0.99 28.56 -19.28
N LEU A 213 1.47 27.59 -20.05
CA LEU A 213 2.58 27.82 -20.97
C LEU A 213 2.09 28.80 -22.04
#